data_AF-A0A0D3HI40-F1
#
_entry.id   AF-A0A0D3HI40-F1
#
_cell.length_a   1.000
_cell.length_b   1.000
_cell.length_c   1.000
_cell.angle_alpha   90.00
_cell.angle_beta   90.00
_cell.angle_gamma   90.00
#
_symmetry.space_group_name_H-M   'P 1'
#
loop_
_entity.id
_entity.type
_entity.pdbx_description
1 polymer ?
#
loop_
_entity_poly.entity_id
_entity_poly.type
_entity_poly.pdbx_seq_one_letter_code
_entity_poly.pdbx_strand_id
1 'polypeptide(L)'
;MDRRRLQARAGIDDHRLESLHRPRLGETREEACAVCLQDFGEKDEELRMMPCSHSFHQRCIFGWLAIRDNCPVCRSAMSSYNDVLEELHAELEQWIQVLQLRFNNAN
;
A
#
# COMPACT_ATOMS: atom_id res chain seq x y z
N MET A 1 11.32 -30.58 7.72
CA MET A 1 10.74 -30.11 6.45
C MET A 1 9.29 -29.72 6.73
N ASP A 2 8.86 -28.61 6.15
CA ASP A 2 8.42 -27.43 6.90
C ASP A 2 7.04 -27.50 7.58
N ARG A 3 6.96 -27.01 8.82
CA ARG A 3 5.74 -26.99 9.64
C ARG A 3 4.88 -25.80 9.21
N ARG A 4 3.78 -26.09 8.53
CA ARG A 4 2.47 -25.38 8.58
C ARG A 4 2.48 -23.99 9.24
N ARG A 5 2.19 -22.94 8.47
CA ARG A 5 1.24 -21.86 8.85
C ARG A 5 1.06 -20.85 7.69
N LEU A 6 -0.07 -20.97 7.01
CA LEU A 6 -0.99 -19.88 6.68
C LEU A 6 -0.33 -18.52 6.38
N GLN A 7 -0.02 -18.25 5.12
CA GLN A 7 -0.01 -16.88 4.61
C GLN A 7 -1.24 -16.67 3.70
N ALA A 8 -2.42 -16.95 4.25
CA ALA A 8 -3.60 -16.19 3.87
C ALA A 8 -3.53 -14.90 4.72
N ARG A 9 -2.67 -13.97 4.32
CA ARG A 9 -2.58 -12.65 4.98
C ARG A 9 -2.99 -11.61 3.95
N ALA A 10 -4.19 -11.08 4.21
CA ALA A 10 -4.83 -9.91 3.64
C ALA A 10 -4.77 -9.79 2.12
N GLY A 11 -5.81 -10.32 1.45
CA GLY A 11 -6.24 -9.68 0.23
C GLY A 11 -6.70 -8.26 0.59
N ILE A 12 -6.15 -7.27 -0.10
CA ILE A 12 -6.58 -5.88 0.08
C ILE A 12 -7.99 -5.75 -0.52
N ASP A 13 -8.89 -5.05 0.17
CA ASP A 13 -10.23 -4.82 -0.35
C ASP A 13 -10.21 -4.02 -1.67
N ASP A 14 -11.24 -4.22 -2.48
CA ASP A 14 -11.32 -3.68 -3.83
C ASP A 14 -11.29 -2.14 -3.86
N HIS A 15 -11.83 -1.49 -2.83
CA HIS A 15 -11.87 -0.04 -2.73
C HIS A 15 -10.48 0.59 -2.54
N ARG A 16 -9.62 -0.07 -1.75
CA ARG A 16 -8.21 0.34 -1.61
C ARG A 16 -7.41 0.14 -2.89
N LEU A 17 -7.72 -0.87 -3.70
CA LEU A 17 -7.08 -1.08 -5.01
C LEU A 17 -7.45 0.03 -6.01
N GLU A 18 -8.72 0.42 -6.04
CA GLU A 18 -9.19 1.51 -6.90
C GLU A 18 -8.54 2.87 -6.56
N SER A 19 -8.14 3.04 -5.30
CA SER A 19 -7.49 4.26 -4.80
C SER A 19 -6.01 4.38 -5.19
N LEU A 20 -5.41 3.35 -5.80
CA LEU A 20 -4.02 3.43 -6.27
C LEU A 20 -3.86 4.51 -7.35
N HIS A 21 -2.77 5.28 -7.26
CA HIS A 21 -2.48 6.39 -8.16
C HIS A 21 -2.40 5.91 -9.62
N ARG A 22 -3.04 6.65 -10.53
CA ARG A 22 -2.94 6.45 -11.97
C ARG A 22 -1.81 7.34 -12.50
N PRO A 23 -0.65 6.78 -12.87
CA PRO A 23 0.44 7.60 -13.36
C PRO A 23 0.05 8.28 -14.67
N ARG A 24 0.48 9.53 -14.84
CA ARG A 24 0.38 10.24 -16.11
C ARG A 24 1.40 9.68 -17.10
N LEU A 25 1.19 9.95 -18.40
CA LEU A 25 2.14 9.56 -19.45
C LEU A 25 3.54 10.12 -19.12
N GLY A 26 4.54 9.23 -18.98
CA GLY A 26 5.93 9.61 -18.63
C GLY A 26 6.21 9.84 -17.15
N GLU A 27 5.26 9.55 -16.23
CA GLU A 27 5.48 9.60 -14.78
C GLU A 27 6.10 8.29 -14.23
N THR A 28 6.04 7.21 -15.01
CA THR A 28 6.62 5.92 -14.62
C THR A 28 8.14 5.96 -14.82
N ARG A 29 8.89 5.43 -13.85
CA ARG A 29 10.35 5.28 -13.97
C ARG A 29 10.72 4.03 -14.75
N GLU A 30 9.78 3.10 -14.85
CA GLU A 30 9.93 1.82 -15.50
C GLU A 30 9.31 1.84 -16.90
N GLU A 31 9.92 1.11 -17.82
CA GLU A 31 9.41 0.90 -19.20
C GLU A 31 8.62 -0.41 -19.33
N ALA A 32 8.69 -1.30 -18.34
CA ALA A 32 8.06 -2.62 -18.35
C ALA A 32 7.51 -3.05 -16.98
N CYS A 33 6.47 -3.87 -17.01
CA CYS A 33 5.85 -4.44 -15.82
C CYS A 33 6.69 -5.57 -15.23
N ALA A 34 7.16 -5.44 -14.00
CA ALA A 34 7.93 -6.49 -13.33
C ALA A 34 7.13 -7.77 -12.96
N VAL A 35 5.80 -7.76 -13.15
CA VAL A 35 4.93 -8.92 -12.87
C VAL A 35 4.75 -9.81 -14.10
N CYS A 36 4.40 -9.22 -15.26
CA CYS A 36 4.22 -9.97 -16.51
C CYS A 36 5.41 -9.89 -17.47
N LEU A 37 6.41 -9.06 -17.17
CA LEU A 37 7.62 -8.84 -17.97
C LEU A 37 7.34 -8.28 -19.38
N GLN A 38 6.23 -7.55 -19.54
CA GLN A 38 5.86 -6.88 -20.79
C GLN A 38 6.01 -5.36 -20.67
N ASP A 39 6.36 -4.70 -21.77
CA ASP A 39 6.54 -3.26 -21.86
C ASP A 39 5.21 -2.50 -21.68
N PHE A 40 5.28 -1.28 -21.13
CA PHE A 40 4.15 -0.35 -21.06
C PHE A 40 3.94 0.33 -22.42
N GLY A 41 3.50 -0.46 -23.41
CA GLY A 41 3.51 -0.05 -24.81
C GLY A 41 2.13 0.04 -25.48
N GLU A 42 1.10 -0.59 -24.92
CA GLU A 42 -0.21 -0.66 -25.57
C GLU A 42 -1.06 0.58 -25.24
N LYS A 43 -1.56 1.25 -26.29
CA LYS A 43 -2.63 2.24 -26.13
C LYS A 43 -3.80 1.51 -25.45
N ASP A 44 -4.25 2.07 -24.32
CA ASP A 44 -5.35 1.56 -23.47
C ASP A 44 -4.97 0.63 -22.31
N GLU A 45 -3.67 0.39 -22.06
CA GLU A 45 -3.27 -0.30 -20.82
C GLU A 45 -3.31 0.63 -19.60
N GLU A 46 -4.24 0.36 -18.68
CA GLU A 46 -4.31 1.06 -17.40
C GLU A 46 -3.12 0.68 -16.50
N LEU A 47 -2.35 1.68 -16.11
CA LEU A 47 -1.27 1.54 -15.14
C LEU A 47 -1.74 1.95 -13.74
N ARG A 48 -1.06 1.40 -12.74
CA ARG A 48 -1.18 1.79 -11.34
C ARG A 48 0.19 1.92 -10.70
N MET A 49 0.33 2.95 -9.88
CA MET A 49 1.53 3.26 -9.14
C MET A 49 1.31 2.97 -7.67
N MET A 50 2.21 2.20 -7.07
CA MET A 50 2.24 1.93 -5.64
C MET A 50 2.72 3.17 -4.85
N PRO A 51 2.46 3.28 -3.54
CA PRO A 51 3.00 4.38 -2.71
C PRO A 51 4.54 4.47 -2.70
N CYS A 52 5.23 3.37 -3.01
CA CYS A 52 6.68 3.34 -3.22
C CYS A 52 7.12 3.79 -4.63
N SER A 53 6.21 4.35 -5.42
CA SER A 53 6.40 4.89 -6.78
C SER A 53 6.71 3.88 -7.90
N HIS A 54 6.67 2.56 -7.64
CA HIS A 54 6.78 1.55 -8.69
C HIS A 54 5.47 1.38 -9.45
N SER A 55 5.57 1.25 -10.77
CA SER A 55 4.43 1.16 -11.68
C SER A 55 4.21 -0.25 -12.22
N PHE A 56 2.95 -0.62 -12.44
CA PHE A 56 2.52 -1.92 -12.96
C PHE A 56 1.25 -1.79 -13.78
N HIS A 57 0.95 -2.77 -14.64
CA HIS A 57 -0.40 -2.91 -15.19
C HIS A 57 -1.40 -3.12 -14.05
N GLN A 58 -2.54 -2.45 -14.13
CA GLN A 58 -3.64 -2.59 -13.17
C GLN A 58 -3.99 -4.06 -12.94
N ARG A 59 -4.19 -4.83 -14.02
CA ARG A 59 -4.51 -6.25 -13.93
C ARG A 59 -3.48 -7.06 -13.15
N CYS A 60 -2.19 -6.73 -13.33
CA CYS A 60 -1.08 -7.45 -12.71
C CYS A 60 -0.97 -7.12 -11.23
N ILE A 61 -1.02 -5.83 -10.88
CA ILE A 61 -0.86 -5.42 -9.48
C ILE A 61 -2.10 -5.71 -8.65
N PHE A 62 -3.30 -5.63 -9.21
CA PHE A 62 -4.52 -6.05 -8.49
C PHE A 62 -4.52 -7.55 -8.21
N GLY A 63 -4.15 -8.37 -9.20
CA GLY A 63 -4.02 -9.82 -9.00
C GLY A 63 -2.95 -10.17 -7.94
N TRP A 64 -1.83 -9.45 -7.91
CA TRP A 64 -0.82 -9.61 -6.88
C TRP A 64 -1.35 -9.21 -5.50
N LEU A 65 -2.04 -8.06 -5.42
CA LEU A 65 -2.51 -7.49 -4.16
C LEU A 65 -3.73 -8.19 -3.55
N ALA A 66 -4.41 -9.04 -4.33
CA ALA A 66 -5.42 -9.96 -3.84
C ALA A 66 -4.83 -11.06 -2.92
N ILE A 67 -3.52 -11.31 -3.01
CA ILE A 67 -2.83 -12.39 -2.30
C ILE A 67 -1.76 -11.85 -1.34
N ARG A 68 -1.14 -10.71 -1.68
CA ARG A 68 -0.03 -10.09 -0.97
C ARG A 68 -0.33 -8.61 -0.73
N ASP A 69 0.35 -7.98 0.21
CA ASP A 69 0.15 -6.56 0.54
C ASP A 69 1.38 -5.69 0.25
N ASN A 70 2.32 -6.18 -0.56
CA ASN A 70 3.62 -5.57 -0.77
C ASN A 70 4.00 -5.44 -2.25
N CYS A 71 4.88 -4.48 -2.54
CA CYS A 71 5.40 -4.23 -3.87
C CYS A 71 6.24 -5.42 -4.40
N PRO A 72 5.95 -5.92 -5.62
CA PRO A 72 6.75 -6.99 -6.26
C PRO A 72 8.25 -6.67 -6.42
N VAL A 73 8.62 -5.39 -6.48
CA VAL A 73 10.00 -4.94 -6.72
C VAL A 73 10.75 -4.73 -5.40
N CYS A 74 10.25 -3.84 -4.54
CA CYS A 74 10.98 -3.41 -3.33
C CYS A 74 10.45 -4.00 -2.02
N ARG A 75 9.36 -4.79 -2.07
CA ARG A 75 8.70 -5.41 -0.90
C ARG A 75 8.12 -4.42 0.12
N SER A 76 8.09 -3.12 -0.18
CA SER A 76 7.38 -2.13 0.63
C SER A 76 5.88 -2.45 0.67
N ALA A 77 5.26 -2.38 1.84
CA ALA A 77 3.83 -2.60 2.00
C ALA A 77 3.00 -1.52 1.27
N MET A 78 1.73 -1.81 0.99
CA MET A 78 0.78 -0.83 0.45
C MET A 78 0.41 0.25 1.47
N SER A 79 0.70 0.05 2.76
CA SER A 79 0.51 1.10 3.77
C SER A 79 1.39 2.30 3.40
N SER A 80 0.76 3.44 3.15
CA SER A 80 1.51 4.68 2.97
C SER A 80 2.08 5.11 4.32
N TYR A 81 3.14 5.93 4.32
CA TYR A 81 3.64 6.53 5.55
C TYR A 81 2.54 7.32 6.29
N ASN A 82 1.57 7.88 5.56
CA ASN A 82 0.43 8.57 6.16
C ASN A 82 -0.48 7.61 6.94
N ASP A 83 -0.71 6.39 6.45
CA ASP A 83 -1.55 5.40 7.13
C ASP A 83 -0.95 5.04 8.51
N VAL A 84 0.38 4.89 8.56
CA VAL A 84 1.12 4.63 9.81
C VAL A 84 1.11 5.85 10.73
N LEU A 85 1.21 7.06 10.17
CA LEU A 85 1.18 8.30 10.94
C LEU A 85 -0.19 8.60 11.53
N GLU A 86 -1.28 8.32 10.82
CA GLU A 86 -2.64 8.48 11.33
C GLU A 86 -2.90 7.56 12.52
N GLU A 87 -2.44 6.31 12.43
CA GLU A 87 -2.54 5.34 13.52
C GLU A 87 -1.75 5.81 14.76
N LEU A 88 -0.52 6.32 14.55
CA LEU A 88 0.29 6.88 15.63
C LEU A 88 -0.29 8.18 16.20
N HIS A 89 -0.86 9.06 15.37
CA HIS A 89 -1.53 10.28 15.83
C HIS A 89 -2.72 9.95 16.73
N ALA A 90 -3.55 8.99 16.33
CA ALA A 90 -4.70 8.56 17.11
C ALA A 90 -4.28 8.00 18.48
N GLU A 91 -3.17 7.24 18.55
CA GLU A 91 -2.62 6.78 19.82
C GLU A 91 -2.12 7.95 20.68
N LEU A 92 -1.41 8.91 20.10
CA LEU A 92 -0.88 10.07 20.81
C LEU A 92 -1.99 10.97 21.36
N GLU A 93 -3.09 11.17 20.63
CA GLU A 93 -4.25 11.93 21.11
C GLU A 93 -4.88 11.31 22.35
N GLN A 94 -5.01 9.98 22.39
CA GLN A 94 -5.52 9.26 23.56
C GLN A 94 -4.61 9.45 24.77
N TRP A 95 -3.30 9.36 24.58
CA TRP A 95 -2.32 9.60 25.65
C TRP A 95 -2.35 11.05 26.15
N ILE A 96 -2.49 12.03 25.28
CA ILE A 96 -2.62 13.45 25.65
C ILE A 96 -3.87 13.67 26.52
N GLN A 97 -5.02 13.09 26.14
CA GLN A 97 -6.26 13.20 26.92
C GLN A 97 -6.12 12.59 28.32
N VAL A 98 -5.47 11.42 28.43
CA VAL A 98 -5.21 10.77 29.73
C VAL A 98 -4.29 11.62 30.60
N LEU A 99 -3.24 12.22 30.02
CA LEU A 99 -2.32 13.08 30.76
C LEU A 99 -3.02 14.37 31.24
N GLN A 100 -3.84 14.98 30.39
CA GLN A 100 -4.63 16.16 30.74
C GLN A 100 -5.65 15.86 31.86
N LEU A 101 -6.33 14.71 31.82
CA LEU A 101 -7.25 14.29 32.88
C LEU A 101 -6.54 14.05 34.21
N ARG A 102 -5.37 13.41 34.19
CA ARG A 102 -4.55 13.20 35.40
C ARG A 102 -4.05 14.50 35.99
N PHE A 103 -3.69 15.48 35.16
CA PHE A 103 -3.28 16.81 35.61
C PHE A 103 -4.45 17.61 36.19
N ASN A 104 -5.63 17.56 35.55
CA ASN A 104 -6.82 18.27 36.00
C ASN A 104 -7.43 17.70 37.29
N ASN A 105 -7.30 16.40 37.55
CA ASN A 105 -7.73 15.77 38.81
C ASN A 105 -6.69 15.86 39.94
N ALA A 106 -5.49 16.38 39.66
CA ALA A 106 -4.44 16.60 40.66
C ALA A 106 -4.43 18.03 41.25
N ASN A 107 -5.32 18.90 40.77
CA ASN A 107 -5.65 20.23 41.32
C ASN A 107 -7.04 20.19 41.95
#